data_AF-A0A6I2W418-F1
#
_entry.id   AF-A0A6I2W418-F1
#
_cell.length_a   1.000
_cell.length_b   1.000
_cell.length_c   1.000
_cell.angle_alpha   90.00
_cell.angle_beta   90.00
_cell.angle_gamma   90.00
#
_symmetry.space_group_name_H-M   'P 1'
#
loop_
_entity.id
_entity.type
_entity.pdbx_description
1 polymer ?
#
loop_
_entity_poly.entity_id
_entity_poly.type
_entity_poly.pdbx_seq_one_letter_code
_entity_poly.pdbx_strand_id
1 'polypeptide(L)'
;MRLRQSPMIEASALMGITLILFLLGLCFVYGDLTQMLSSGPILAALLLFPSYVLWLIFGRVTRDAKVSTRFLASIGVTLAIAAFGALLMQPPTDVANAQQAVWIITQIVVDFALSGVIASAITFGVLMRESKKPDASLITKPLTPTQRKKGK
;
A
#
# COMPACT_ATOMS: atom_id res chain seq x y z
N MET A 1 -0.87 -18.45 2.23
CA MET A 1 -1.17 -18.02 3.62
C MET A 1 -1.77 -16.61 3.54
N ARG A 2 -3.00 -16.38 4.04
CA ARG A 2 -3.57 -15.02 4.11
C ARG A 2 -3.25 -14.41 5.47
N LEU A 3 -2.77 -13.18 5.46
CA LEU A 3 -2.39 -12.46 6.68
C LEU A 3 -3.64 -12.12 7.51
N ARG A 4 -3.53 -12.19 8.83
CA ARG A 4 -4.60 -11.74 9.74
C ARG A 4 -4.83 -10.25 9.51
N GLN A 5 -6.08 -9.84 9.25
CA GLN A 5 -6.43 -8.44 9.02
C GLN A 5 -6.23 -7.64 10.30
N SER A 6 -5.09 -6.95 10.40
CA SER A 6 -4.73 -6.04 11.48
C SER A 6 -4.18 -4.77 10.84
N PRO A 7 -4.53 -3.57 11.34
CA PRO A 7 -3.99 -2.31 10.84
C PRO A 7 -2.46 -2.30 10.75
N MET A 8 -1.79 -2.95 11.71
CA MET A 8 -0.33 -3.06 11.73
C MET A 8 0.20 -3.94 10.59
N ILE A 9 -0.48 -5.04 10.29
CA ILE A 9 -0.06 -5.96 9.23
C ILE A 9 -0.28 -5.33 7.84
N GLU A 10 -1.34 -4.55 7.68
CA GLU A 10 -1.63 -3.78 6.46
C GLU A 10 -0.59 -2.70 6.21
N ALA A 11 -0.32 -1.88 7.21
CA ALA A 11 0.66 -0.82 7.09
C ALA A 11 2.07 -1.38 6.80
N SER A 12 2.44 -2.50 7.44
CA SER A 12 3.73 -3.16 7.17
C SER A 12 3.80 -3.77 5.77
N ALA A 13 2.71 -4.36 5.27
CA ALA A 13 2.66 -4.87 3.90
C ALA A 13 2.77 -3.73 2.87
N LEU A 14 2.03 -2.64 3.08
CA LEU A 14 2.12 -1.43 2.25
C LEU A 14 3.54 -0.87 2.26
N MET A 15 4.15 -0.73 3.43
CA MET A 15 5.51 -0.23 3.56
C MET A 15 6.52 -1.10 2.83
N GLY A 16 6.51 -2.42 3.04
CA GLY A 16 7.45 -3.33 2.41
C GLY A 16 7.35 -3.33 0.89
N ILE A 17 6.13 -3.40 0.35
CA ILE A 17 5.90 -3.42 -1.10
C ILE A 17 6.24 -2.07 -1.72
N THR A 18 5.81 -0.96 -1.10
CA THR A 18 6.10 0.39 -1.59
C THR A 18 7.60 0.67 -1.58
N LEU A 19 8.32 0.26 -0.52
CA LEU A 19 9.77 0.41 -0.44
C LEU A 19 10.47 -0.30 -1.60
N ILE A 20 10.15 -1.56 -1.85
CA ILE A 20 10.80 -2.33 -2.92
C ILE A 20 10.53 -1.68 -4.29
N LEU A 21 9.27 -1.32 -4.57
CA LEU A 21 8.90 -0.70 -5.84
C LEU A 21 9.55 0.68 -6.02
N PHE A 22 9.56 1.50 -4.96
CA PHE A 22 10.15 2.83 -4.99
C PHE A 22 11.67 2.79 -5.16
N LEU A 23 12.37 1.88 -4.49
CA LEU A 23 13.81 1.71 -4.67
C LEU A 23 14.15 1.23 -6.10
N LEU A 24 13.32 0.33 -6.66
CA LEU A 24 13.46 -0.10 -8.05
C LEU A 24 13.23 1.08 -9.02
N GLY A 25 12.19 1.87 -8.80
CA GLY A 25 11.88 3.06 -9.59
C GLY A 25 12.98 4.11 -9.53
N LEU A 26 13.51 4.41 -8.35
CA LEU A 26 14.66 5.30 -8.18
C LEU A 26 15.90 4.84 -8.95
N CYS A 27 16.14 3.52 -9.06
CA CYS A 27 17.24 3.00 -9.87
C CYS A 27 17.09 3.39 -11.35
N PHE A 28 15.86 3.42 -11.87
CA PHE A 28 15.58 3.89 -13.23
C PHE A 28 15.65 5.42 -13.37
N VAL A 29 15.26 6.17 -12.34
CA VAL A 29 15.33 7.64 -12.34
C VAL A 29 16.76 8.14 -12.34
N TYR A 30 17.63 7.58 -11.49
CA TYR A 30 19.03 8.00 -11.41
C TYR A 30 19.91 7.38 -12.49
N GLY A 31 19.59 6.17 -12.97
CA GLY A 31 20.43 5.43 -13.91
C GLY A 31 21.78 4.98 -13.33
N ASP A 32 22.05 5.29 -12.05
CA ASP A 32 23.26 4.90 -11.32
C ASP A 32 22.90 4.30 -9.96
N LEU A 33 23.31 3.05 -9.77
CA LEU A 33 23.10 2.30 -8.53
C LEU A 33 23.82 2.97 -7.34
N THR A 34 24.97 3.61 -7.56
CA THR A 34 25.76 4.26 -6.50
C THR A 34 25.03 5.49 -5.95
N GLN A 35 24.45 6.28 -6.85
CA GLN A 35 23.64 7.44 -6.47
C GLN A 35 22.34 7.03 -5.77
N MET A 36 21.71 5.95 -6.24
CA MET A 36 20.55 5.35 -5.61
C MET A 36 20.86 4.83 -4.19
N LEU A 37 22.01 4.15 -3.99
CA LEU A 37 22.38 3.62 -2.67
C LEU A 37 22.73 4.71 -1.65
N SER A 38 23.25 5.85 -2.11
CA SER A 38 23.60 6.98 -1.25
C SER A 38 22.40 7.86 -0.89
N SER A 39 21.52 8.14 -1.86
CA SER A 39 20.38 9.06 -1.67
C SER A 39 19.04 8.37 -1.41
N GLY A 40 18.86 7.15 -1.93
CA GLY A 40 17.62 6.39 -1.86
C GLY A 40 17.12 6.12 -0.44
N PRO A 41 17.97 5.73 0.53
CA PRO A 41 17.54 5.54 1.91
C PRO A 41 16.95 6.81 2.55
N ILE A 42 17.54 7.98 2.25
CA ILE A 42 17.08 9.26 2.77
C ILE A 42 15.73 9.63 2.15
N LEU A 43 15.60 9.51 0.83
CA LEU A 43 14.35 9.77 0.11
C LEU A 43 13.24 8.83 0.56
N ALA A 44 13.57 7.55 0.74
CA ALA A 44 12.66 6.54 1.27
C ALA A 44 12.22 6.90 2.68
N ALA A 45 13.14 7.25 3.59
CA ALA A 45 12.77 7.66 4.95
C ALA A 45 11.84 8.88 4.95
N LEU A 46 12.12 9.88 4.12
CA LEU A 46 11.37 11.13 4.06
C LEU A 46 9.91 10.93 3.61
N LEU A 47 9.65 10.00 2.69
CA LEU A 47 8.30 9.73 2.16
C LEU A 47 7.62 8.53 2.84
N LEU A 48 8.32 7.42 3.05
CA LEU A 48 7.73 6.19 3.60
C LEU A 48 7.48 6.26 5.10
N PHE A 49 8.32 6.95 5.88
CA PHE A 49 8.10 7.03 7.32
C PHE A 49 6.77 7.74 7.67
N PRO A 50 6.50 8.97 7.18
CA PRO A 50 5.21 9.61 7.46
C PRO A 50 4.04 8.85 6.83
N SER A 51 4.23 8.22 5.66
CA SER A 51 3.21 7.36 5.06
C SER A 51 2.87 6.16 5.93
N TYR A 52 3.86 5.50 6.50
CA TYR A 52 3.66 4.36 7.40
C TYR A 52 2.87 4.76 8.65
N VAL A 53 3.22 5.88 9.27
CA VAL A 53 2.50 6.42 10.43
C VAL A 53 1.05 6.73 10.06
N LEU A 54 0.81 7.39 8.92
CA LEU A 54 -0.54 7.70 8.47
C LEU A 54 -1.32 6.43 8.10
N TRP A 55 -0.72 5.44 7.44
CA TRP A 55 -1.38 4.16 7.17
C TRP A 55 -1.75 3.42 8.46
N LEU A 56 -0.95 3.51 9.53
CA LEU A 56 -1.32 2.97 10.83
C LEU A 56 -2.53 3.70 11.44
N ILE A 57 -2.52 5.03 11.41
CA ILE A 57 -3.61 5.85 11.96
C ILE A 57 -4.90 5.60 11.17
N PHE A 58 -4.86 5.77 9.85
CA PHE A 58 -6.02 5.57 8.98
C PHE A 58 -6.46 4.11 8.97
N GLY A 59 -5.54 3.15 8.98
CA GLY A 59 -5.85 1.73 9.12
C GLY A 59 -6.58 1.42 10.43
N ARG A 60 -6.26 2.13 11.53
CA ARG A 60 -6.97 1.99 12.81
C ARG A 60 -8.36 2.62 12.76
N VAL A 61 -8.50 3.78 12.13
CA VAL A 61 -9.77 4.51 11.94
C VAL A 61 -10.72 3.73 11.04
N THR A 62 -10.22 3.16 9.95
CA THR A 62 -11.02 2.40 8.97
C THR A 62 -11.06 0.89 9.26
N ARG A 63 -10.73 0.46 10.48
CA ARG A 63 -10.59 -0.97 10.84
C ARG A 63 -11.86 -1.78 10.56
N ASP A 64 -13.02 -1.20 10.86
CA ASP A 64 -14.33 -1.86 10.73
C ASP A 64 -15.01 -1.54 9.38
N ALA A 65 -14.34 -0.77 8.52
CA ALA A 65 -14.84 -0.41 7.21
C ALA A 65 -14.61 -1.54 6.19
N LYS A 66 -15.35 -1.47 5.07
CA LYS A 66 -15.17 -2.37 3.93
C LYS A 66 -13.75 -2.28 3.38
N VAL A 67 -13.25 -3.38 2.81
CA VAL A 67 -11.91 -3.43 2.18
C VAL A 67 -11.72 -2.32 1.13
N SER A 68 -12.76 -1.96 0.38
CA SER A 68 -12.71 -0.86 -0.59
C SER A 68 -12.43 0.50 0.06
N THR A 69 -13.04 0.79 1.21
CA THR A 69 -12.79 2.04 1.95
C THR A 69 -11.37 2.11 2.48
N ARG A 70 -10.83 0.97 2.94
CA ARG A 70 -9.45 0.86 3.45
C ARG A 70 -8.42 1.03 2.32
N PHE A 71 -8.71 0.48 1.15
CA PHE A 71 -7.94 0.69 -0.07
C PHE A 71 -7.96 2.17 -0.52
N LEU A 72 -9.12 2.82 -0.53
CA LEU A 72 -9.20 4.25 -0.84
C LEU A 72 -8.43 5.09 0.19
N ALA A 73 -8.50 4.74 1.47
CA ALA A 73 -7.76 5.42 2.51
C ALA A 73 -6.24 5.27 2.33
N SER A 74 -5.74 4.09 1.96
CA SER A 74 -4.31 3.90 1.71
C SER A 74 -3.82 4.71 0.52
N ILE A 75 -4.60 4.75 -0.58
CA ILE A 75 -4.31 5.60 -1.74
C ILE A 75 -4.33 7.08 -1.35
N GLY A 76 -5.35 7.51 -0.60
CA GLY A 76 -5.47 8.89 -0.13
C GLY A 76 -4.25 9.34 0.67
N VAL A 77 -3.78 8.49 1.60
CA VAL A 77 -2.54 8.74 2.35
C VAL A 77 -1.32 8.85 1.42
N THR A 78 -1.17 7.91 0.48
CA THR A 78 -0.05 7.92 -0.48
C THR A 78 -0.04 9.22 -1.28
N LEU A 79 -1.18 9.64 -1.83
CA LEU A 79 -1.29 10.86 -2.63
C LEU A 79 -1.08 12.11 -1.80
N ALA A 80 -1.58 12.14 -0.56
CA ALA A 80 -1.36 13.25 0.35
C ALA A 80 0.12 13.43 0.69
N ILE A 81 0.84 12.33 0.97
CA ILE A 81 2.28 12.37 1.21
C ILE A 81 3.06 12.69 -0.06
N ALA A 82 2.65 12.19 -1.22
CA ALA A 82 3.28 12.56 -2.48
C ALA A 82 3.17 14.06 -2.75
N ALA A 83 1.97 14.63 -2.60
CA ALA A 83 1.75 16.07 -2.75
C ALA A 83 2.56 16.88 -1.72
N PHE A 84 2.60 16.45 -0.46
CA PHE A 84 3.40 17.09 0.57
C PHE A 84 4.90 16.97 0.30
N GLY A 85 5.37 15.82 -0.20
CA GLY A 85 6.75 15.58 -0.60
C GLY A 85 7.18 16.51 -1.74
N ALA A 86 6.32 16.72 -2.74
CA ALA A 86 6.57 17.70 -3.80
C ALA A 86 6.71 19.14 -3.27
N LEU A 87 5.95 19.50 -2.25
CA LEU A 87 6.04 20.81 -1.60
C LEU A 87 7.29 20.96 -0.73
N LEU A 88 7.74 19.89 -0.07
CA LEU A 88 8.93 19.92 0.77
C LEU A 88 10.24 19.86 -0.02
N MET A 89 10.25 19.12 -1.14
CA MET A 89 11.43 18.91 -1.96
C MET A 89 11.61 20.03 -2.98
N GLN A 90 11.59 21.29 -2.58
CA GLN A 90 11.86 22.38 -3.54
C GLN A 90 13.36 22.50 -3.81
N PRO A 91 13.76 22.76 -5.07
CA PRO A 91 15.16 23.00 -5.37
C PRO A 91 15.62 24.29 -4.66
N PRO A 92 16.84 24.32 -4.11
CA PRO A 92 17.44 25.56 -3.62
C PRO A 92 17.44 26.66 -4.69
N THR A 93 17.36 27.91 -4.27
CA THR A 93 17.36 29.08 -5.17
C THR A 93 18.63 29.20 -6.01
N ASP A 94 19.71 28.58 -5.56
CA ASP A 94 21.05 28.77 -6.10
C ASP A 94 21.45 27.63 -7.07
N VAL A 95 20.52 26.75 -7.43
CA VAL A 95 20.79 25.64 -8.34
C VAL A 95 20.89 26.16 -9.77
N ALA A 96 22.04 25.91 -10.42
CA ALA A 96 22.33 26.34 -11.79
C ALA A 96 21.28 25.92 -12.84
N ASN A 97 20.54 24.84 -12.58
CA ASN A 97 19.50 24.34 -13.47
C ASN A 97 18.24 23.95 -12.69
N ALA A 98 17.53 24.95 -12.17
CA ALA A 98 16.32 24.76 -11.36
C ALA A 98 15.25 23.90 -12.05
N GLN A 99 15.07 24.05 -13.37
CA GLN A 99 14.07 23.26 -14.12
C GLN A 99 14.39 21.77 -14.13
N GLN A 100 15.67 21.39 -14.29
CA GLN A 100 16.09 20.00 -14.23
C GLN A 100 15.88 19.41 -12.83
N ALA A 101 16.16 20.17 -11.79
CA ALA A 101 15.95 19.75 -10.41
C ALA A 101 14.45 19.51 -10.11
N VAL A 102 13.57 20.42 -10.53
CA VAL A 102 12.11 20.24 -10.41
C VAL A 102 11.66 18.97 -11.12
N TRP A 103 12.22 18.67 -12.29
CA TRP A 103 11.86 17.47 -13.05
C TRP A 103 12.25 16.18 -12.32
N ILE A 104 13.47 16.12 -11.76
CA ILE A 104 13.94 14.97 -10.97
C ILE A 104 13.07 14.78 -9.73
N ILE A 105 12.79 15.87 -8.99
CA ILE A 105 11.91 15.83 -7.81
C ILE A 105 10.52 15.30 -8.19
N THR A 106 9.96 15.80 -9.29
CA THR A 106 8.64 15.36 -9.79
C THR A 106 8.66 13.87 -10.10
N GLN A 107 9.72 13.36 -10.76
CA GLN A 107 9.87 11.94 -11.04
C GLN A 107 9.93 11.09 -9.76
N ILE A 108 10.68 11.53 -8.75
CA ILE A 108 10.76 10.85 -7.45
C ILE A 108 9.38 10.77 -6.78
N VAL A 109 8.64 11.88 -6.75
CA VAL A 109 7.31 11.93 -6.13
C VAL A 109 6.30 11.07 -6.89
N VAL A 110 6.33 11.11 -8.22
CA VAL A 110 5.47 10.29 -9.08
C VAL A 110 5.79 8.81 -8.90
N ASP A 111 7.07 8.44 -8.83
CA ASP A 111 7.50 7.07 -8.58
C ASP A 111 7.03 6.56 -7.21
N PHE A 112 7.14 7.39 -6.17
CA PHE A 112 6.59 7.08 -4.85
C PHE A 112 5.06 6.87 -4.91
N ALA A 113 4.34 7.77 -5.59
CA ALA A 113 2.88 7.69 -5.71
C ALA A 113 2.44 6.41 -6.45
N LEU A 114 3.08 6.10 -7.58
CA LEU A 114 2.84 4.88 -8.35
C LEU A 114 3.13 3.63 -7.52
N SER A 115 4.28 3.61 -6.86
CA SER A 115 4.69 2.50 -5.98
C SER A 115 3.66 2.25 -4.87
N GLY A 116 3.16 3.30 -4.22
CA GLY A 116 2.16 3.19 -3.15
C GLY A 116 0.76 2.80 -3.66
N VAL A 117 0.38 3.23 -4.86
CA VAL A 117 -0.89 2.81 -5.49
C VAL A 117 -0.83 1.33 -5.88
N ILE A 118 0.27 0.88 -6.50
CA ILE A 118 0.48 -0.53 -6.85
C ILE A 118 0.53 -1.38 -5.57
N ALA A 119 1.25 -0.94 -4.54
CA ALA A 119 1.30 -1.61 -3.24
C ALA A 119 -0.08 -1.73 -2.59
N SER A 120 -0.91 -0.69 -2.69
CA SER A 120 -2.31 -0.72 -2.22
C SER A 120 -3.14 -1.75 -2.99
N ALA A 121 -2.99 -1.81 -4.31
CA ALA A 121 -3.71 -2.78 -5.14
C ALA A 121 -3.30 -4.22 -4.81
N ILE A 122 -2.01 -4.49 -4.61
CA ILE A 122 -1.51 -5.81 -4.22
C ILE A 122 -1.99 -6.17 -2.81
N THR A 123 -1.88 -5.25 -1.85
CA THR A 123 -2.23 -5.50 -0.45
C THR A 123 -3.71 -5.81 -0.31
N PHE A 124 -4.59 -4.96 -0.85
CA PHE A 124 -6.03 -5.12 -0.68
C PHE A 124 -6.68 -6.09 -1.70
N GLY A 125 -6.11 -6.20 -2.90
CA GLY A 125 -6.60 -7.10 -3.95
C GLY A 125 -6.15 -8.56 -3.80
N VAL A 126 -4.89 -8.77 -3.39
CA VAL A 126 -4.29 -10.12 -3.33
C VAL A 126 -4.16 -10.61 -1.89
N LEU A 127 -3.54 -9.81 -1.00
CA LEU A 127 -3.18 -10.28 0.35
C LEU A 127 -4.36 -10.27 1.33
N MET A 128 -5.29 -9.33 1.17
CA MET A 128 -6.40 -9.10 2.12
C MET A 128 -7.79 -9.48 1.61
N ARG A 129 -7.87 -10.11 0.42
CA ARG A 129 -9.14 -10.51 -0.19
C ARG A 129 -10.02 -11.21 0.83
N GLU A 130 -11.24 -10.69 1.04
CA GLU A 130 -12.20 -11.29 1.95
C GLU A 130 -12.43 -12.74 1.54
N SER A 131 -12.28 -13.67 2.49
CA SER A 131 -12.73 -15.03 2.27
C SER A 131 -14.24 -14.97 2.19
N LYS A 132 -14.85 -15.44 1.09
CA LYS A 132 -16.28 -15.80 1.10
C LYS A 132 -16.43 -16.74 2.30
N LYS A 133 -17.05 -16.27 3.38
CA LYS A 133 -17.40 -17.16 4.49
C LYS A 133 -18.21 -18.30 3.86
N PRO A 134 -17.89 -19.57 4.10
CA PRO A 134 -18.78 -20.64 3.69
C PRO A 134 -20.14 -20.34 4.32
N ASP A 135 -21.20 -20.39 3.51
CA ASP A 135 -22.56 -20.08 3.93
C ASP A 135 -22.86 -20.81 5.24
N ALA A 136 -23.20 -20.05 6.29
CA ALA A 136 -23.55 -20.61 7.60
C ALA A 136 -24.77 -21.56 7.52
N SER A 137 -25.52 -21.52 6.41
CA SER A 137 -26.62 -22.44 6.09
C SER A 137 -26.17 -23.87 5.76
N LEU A 138 -24.88 -24.10 5.49
CA LEU A 138 -24.31 -25.45 5.28
C LEU A 138 -23.93 -26.15 6.59
N ILE A 139 -23.81 -25.42 7.71
CA ILE A 139 -23.47 -25.98 9.03
C ILE A 139 -24.74 -26.38 9.80
N THR A 140 -25.90 -25.79 9.47
CA THR A 140 -27.16 -25.97 10.21
C THR A 140 -28.19 -26.84 9.51
N LYS A 141 -27.87 -27.53 8.39
CA LYS A 141 -28.78 -28.56 7.89
C LYS A 141 -28.63 -29.80 8.79
N PRO A 142 -29.60 -30.12 9.67
CA PRO A 142 -29.61 -31.42 10.31
C PRO A 142 -29.60 -32.47 9.20
N LEU A 143 -28.77 -33.50 9.35
CA LEU A 143 -28.86 -34.73 8.57
C LEU A 143 -30.27 -35.29 8.82
N THR A 144 -31.24 -34.93 7.99
CA THR A 144 -32.55 -35.57 8.00
C THR A 144 -32.30 -37.06 7.78
N PRO A 145 -32.62 -37.94 8.73
CA PRO A 145 -32.47 -39.35 8.51
C PRO A 145 -33.46 -39.73 7.43
N THR A 146 -32.94 -40.19 6.30
CA THR A 146 -33.72 -40.75 5.19
C THR A 146 -34.61 -41.86 5.78
N GLN A 147 -35.90 -41.57 5.93
CA GLN A 147 -36.90 -42.56 6.34
C GLN A 147 -36.86 -43.71 5.32
N ARG A 148 -36.20 -44.80 5.72
CA ARG A 148 -36.13 -46.04 4.95
C ARG A 148 -37.54 -46.63 4.94
N LYS A 149 -38.26 -46.39 3.84
CA LYS A 149 -39.58 -46.94 3.56
C LYS A 149 -39.50 -48.47 3.64
N LYS A 150 -39.97 -49.07 4.73
CA LYS A 150 -40.23 -50.51 4.82
C LYS A 150 -41.46 -50.80 3.97
N GLY A 151 -41.25 -51.36 2.78
CA GLY A 151 -42.32 -52.01 2.03
C GLY A 151 -42.77 -53.27 2.78
N LYS A 152 -44.08 -53.41 2.95
CA LYS A 152 -44.75 -54.68 3.26
C LYS A 152 -44.95 -55.44 1.97
#